data_AF-A0A536ZQM4-F1
#
_entry.id   AF-A0A536ZQM4-F1
#
_cell.length_a   1.000
_cell.length_b   1.000
_cell.length_c   1.000
_cell.angle_alpha   90.00
_cell.angle_beta   90.00
_cell.angle_gamma   90.00
#
_symmetry.space_group_name_H-M   'P 1'
#
loop_
_entity.id
_entity.type
_entity.pdbx_description
1 polymer ?
#
loop_
_entity_poly.entity_id
_entity_poly.type
_entity_poly.pdbx_seq_one_letter_code
_entity_poly.pdbx_strand_id
1 'polypeptide(L)'
;MAEITASMVMDLRSRTGLPMMECKKALTETGGDAAKAEELLRIRSGARASRAADRIASEGVIGAFVAADGKTGAMVELNCETDFVAR
;
A
#
# COMPACT_ATOMS: atom_id res chain seq x y z
N MET A 1 26.35 8.31 -11.84
CA MET A 1 25.18 7.89 -11.03
C MET A 1 24.12 8.95 -11.23
N ALA A 2 22.91 8.60 -11.65
CA ALA A 2 21.83 9.58 -11.77
C ALA A 2 21.65 10.27 -10.41
N GLU A 3 21.66 11.60 -10.40
CA GLU A 3 21.53 12.38 -9.19
C GLU A 3 20.08 12.27 -8.69
N ILE A 4 19.86 11.45 -7.66
CA ILE A 4 18.52 11.28 -7.10
C ILE A 4 18.21 12.49 -6.25
N THR A 5 17.37 13.37 -6.79
CA THR A 5 16.94 14.57 -6.09
C THR A 5 15.90 14.25 -5.02
N ALA A 6 15.81 15.11 -4.01
CA ALA A 6 14.78 14.99 -2.97
C ALA A 6 13.36 15.11 -3.57
N SER A 7 13.20 15.90 -4.64
CA SER A 7 11.92 16.03 -5.36
C SER A 7 11.47 14.70 -5.95
N MET A 8 12.36 13.97 -6.64
CA MET A 8 12.02 12.68 -7.24
C MET A 8 11.57 11.65 -6.20
N VAL A 9 12.23 11.63 -5.04
CA VAL A 9 11.84 10.75 -3.93
C VAL A 9 10.47 11.15 -3.38
N MET A 10 10.20 12.45 -3.25
CA MET A 10 8.93 12.98 -2.76
C MET A 10 7.78 12.71 -3.74
N ASP A 11 8.02 12.84 -5.04
CA ASP A 11 7.05 12.55 -6.09
C ASP A 11 6.67 11.07 -6.09
N LEU A 12 7.66 10.17 -6.03
CA LEU A 12 7.41 8.74 -5.97
C LEU A 12 6.68 8.32 -4.69
N ARG A 13 7.03 8.93 -3.55
CA ARG A 13 6.31 8.72 -2.28
C ARG A 13 4.86 9.18 -2.37
N SER A 14 4.60 10.34 -2.98
CA SER A 14 3.24 10.88 -3.09
C SER A 14 2.34 10.01 -3.95
N ARG A 15 2.90 9.36 -4.98
CA ARG A 15 2.17 8.43 -5.85
C ARG A 15 1.93 7.06 -5.21
N THR A 16 2.90 6.54 -4.45
CA THR A 16 2.86 5.16 -3.93
C THR A 16 2.40 5.06 -2.47
N GLY A 17 2.47 6.15 -1.70
CA GLY A 17 2.22 6.16 -0.25
C GLY A 17 3.28 5.42 0.57
N LEU A 18 4.37 4.95 -0.04
CA LEU A 18 5.38 4.12 0.62
C LEU A 18 6.40 4.95 1.44
N PRO A 19 7.12 4.32 2.40
CA PRO A 19 8.12 5.01 3.19
C PRO A 19 9.20 5.68 2.32
N MET A 20 9.66 6.87 2.75
CA MET A 20 10.61 7.70 2.01
C MET A 20 11.89 6.95 1.61
N MET A 21 12.41 6.12 2.52
CA MET A 21 13.64 5.35 2.30
C MET A 21 13.47 4.22 1.29
N GLU A 22 12.27 3.63 1.20
CA GLU A 22 11.96 2.62 0.18
C GLU A 22 11.93 3.27 -1.20
N CYS A 23 11.28 4.43 -1.32
CA CYS A 23 11.24 5.23 -2.55
C CYS A 23 12.65 5.62 -3.01
N LYS A 24 13.50 6.08 -2.08
CA LYS A 24 14.89 6.40 -2.38
C LYS A 24 15.68 5.17 -2.86
N LYS A 25 15.57 4.03 -2.16
CA LYS A 25 16.24 2.79 -2.56
C LYS A 25 15.79 2.32 -3.94
N ALA A 26 14.49 2.32 -4.21
CA ALA A 26 13.94 1.92 -5.50
C ALA A 26 14.44 2.82 -6.63
N LEU A 27 14.49 4.15 -6.41
CA LEU A 27 15.08 5.08 -7.37
C LEU A 27 16.58 4.83 -7.58
N THR A 28 17.33 4.50 -6.52
CA THR A 28 18.76 4.17 -6.62
C THR A 28 18.99 2.92 -7.47
N GLU A 29 18.21 1.87 -7.25
CA GLU A 29 18.33 0.60 -7.97
C GLU A 29 17.88 0.69 -9.42
N THR A 30 16.96 1.62 -9.73
CA THR A 30 16.43 1.83 -11.08
C THR A 30 17.11 2.98 -11.82
N GLY A 31 18.14 3.59 -11.23
CA GLY A 31 18.91 4.67 -11.85
C GLY A 31 18.12 5.96 -12.05
N GLY A 32 17.13 6.24 -11.19
CA GLY A 32 16.29 7.44 -11.25
C GLY A 32 15.06 7.31 -12.16
N ASP A 33 14.78 6.13 -12.72
CA ASP A 33 13.60 5.87 -13.53
C ASP A 33 12.36 5.66 -12.63
N ALA A 34 11.49 6.67 -12.57
CA ALA A 34 10.31 6.66 -11.71
C ALA A 34 9.32 5.53 -12.04
N ALA A 35 9.15 5.17 -13.33
CA ALA A 35 8.22 4.12 -13.73
C ALA A 35 8.75 2.74 -13.33
N LYS A 36 10.04 2.48 -13.53
CA LYS A 36 10.67 1.24 -13.05
C LYS A 36 10.70 1.17 -11.53
N ALA A 37 10.93 2.29 -10.85
CA ALA A 37 10.93 2.32 -9.38
C ALA A 37 9.55 1.96 -8.82
N GLU A 38 8.48 2.46 -9.42
CA GLU A 38 7.10 2.14 -9.05
C GLU A 38 6.80 0.64 -9.25
N GLU A 39 7.17 0.07 -10.39
CA GLU A 39 6.99 -1.36 -10.64
C GLU A 39 7.80 -2.23 -9.66
N LEU A 40 9.04 -1.85 -9.38
CA LEU A 40 9.89 -2.53 -8.40
C LEU A 40 9.26 -2.49 -6.99
N LEU A 41 8.70 -1.34 -6.59
CA LEU A 41 8.01 -1.18 -5.31
C LEU A 41 6.73 -2.01 -5.25
N ARG A 42 5.97 -2.10 -6.36
CA ARG A 42 4.78 -2.95 -6.46
C ARG A 42 5.12 -4.42 -6.21
N ILE A 43 6.16 -4.94 -6.86
CA ILE A 43 6.62 -6.33 -6.66
C ILE A 43 7.04 -6.56 -5.20
N ARG A 44 7.79 -5.62 -4.61
CA ARG A 44 8.28 -5.72 -3.21
C ARG A 44 7.16 -5.65 -2.17
N SER A 45 6.11 -4.88 -2.44
CA SER A 45 4.96 -4.76 -1.53
C SER A 45 4.26 -6.11 -1.29
N GLY A 46 4.20 -6.99 -2.29
CA GLY A 46 3.62 -8.33 -2.16
C GLY A 46 4.37 -9.21 -1.15
N ALA A 47 5.70 -9.17 -1.18
CA ALA A 47 6.52 -9.92 -0.22
C ALA A 47 6.31 -9.44 1.23
N ARG A 48 6.03 -8.15 1.43
CA ARG A 48 5.72 -7.58 2.74
C ARG A 48 4.35 -8.03 3.24
N ALA A 49 3.34 -8.06 2.36
CA ALA A 49 2.01 -8.55 2.69
C ALA A 49 2.05 -10.01 3.15
N SER A 50 2.83 -10.87 2.46
CA SER A 50 3.00 -12.27 2.86
C SER A 50 3.59 -12.44 4.25
N ARG A 51 4.51 -11.56 4.69
CA ARG A 51 5.08 -11.60 6.06
C ARG A 51 4.13 -11.04 7.12
N ALA A 52 3.17 -10.21 6.73
CA ALA A 52 2.18 -9.66 7.63
C ALA A 52 1.00 -10.62 7.83
N ALA A 53 0.80 -11.59 6.93
CA ALA A 53 -0.31 -12.53 6.96
C ALA A 53 -0.36 -13.41 8.23
N ASP A 54 0.80 -13.67 8.85
CA ASP A 54 0.87 -14.48 10.08
C ASP A 54 0.47 -13.69 11.34
N ARG A 55 0.22 -12.38 11.22
CA ARG A 55 -0.13 -11.53 12.36
C ARG A 55 -1.61 -11.64 12.67
N ILE A 56 -1.94 -11.60 13.95
CA ILE A 56 -3.33 -11.63 14.41
C ILE A 56 -3.96 -10.25 14.16
N ALA A 57 -4.99 -10.21 13.32
CA ALA A 57 -5.81 -9.03 13.07
C ALA A 57 -7.17 -9.21 13.75
N SER A 58 -7.31 -8.72 14.98
CA SER A 58 -8.54 -8.87 15.79
C SER A 58 -9.43 -7.63 15.85
N GLU A 59 -8.94 -6.49 15.36
CA GLU A 59 -9.72 -5.27 15.20
C GLU A 59 -10.24 -5.18 13.76
N GLY A 60 -11.14 -4.25 13.45
CA GLY A 60 -11.63 -4.09 12.07
C GLY A 60 -12.98 -3.39 11.93
N VAL A 61 -13.59 -3.53 10.75
CA VAL A 61 -14.91 -2.99 10.43
C VAL A 61 -15.78 -4.01 9.71
N ILE A 62 -17.09 -3.88 9.92
CA ILE A 62 -18.11 -4.57 9.12
C ILE A 62 -18.68 -3.59 8.10
N GLY A 63 -18.46 -3.85 6.82
CA GLY A 63 -19.12 -3.15 5.72
C GLY A 63 -20.37 -3.90 5.31
N ALA A 64 -21.50 -3.20 5.21
CA ALA A 64 -22.73 -3.77 4.67
C ALA A 64 -23.20 -2.94 3.47
N PHE A 65 -23.63 -3.63 2.43
CA PHE A 65 -24.21 -3.03 1.24
C PHE A 65 -25.56 -3.67 0.97
N VAL A 66 -26.54 -2.83 0.61
CA VAL A 66 -27.85 -3.26 0.13
C VAL A 66 -28.07 -2.60 -1.23
N ALA A 67 -28.38 -3.40 -2.23
CA ALA A 67 -28.72 -2.92 -3.56
C ALA A 67 -29.95 -2.00 -3.48
N ALA A 68 -30.00 -1.01 -4.37
CA ALA A 68 -31.06 0.01 -4.34
C ALA A 68 -32.47 -0.56 -4.49
N ASP A 69 -32.60 -1.76 -5.10
CA ASP A 69 -33.87 -2.48 -5.24
C ASP A 69 -34.30 -3.23 -3.97
N GLY A 70 -33.45 -3.26 -2.94
CA GLY A 70 -33.68 -3.93 -1.66
C GLY A 70 -33.62 -5.46 -1.72
N LYS A 71 -33.24 -6.06 -2.85
CA LYS A 71 -33.33 -7.51 -3.06
C LYS A 71 -32.02 -8.25 -2.82
N THR A 72 -30.90 -7.55 -2.95
CA THR A 72 -29.57 -8.14 -2.80
C THR A 72 -28.79 -7.37 -1.74
N GLY A 73 -28.19 -8.09 -0.81
CA GLY A 73 -27.29 -7.52 0.19
C GLY A 73 -25.97 -8.27 0.21
N ALA A 74 -24.90 -7.57 0.60
CA ALA A 74 -23.60 -8.14 0.85
C ALA A 74 -23.04 -7.58 2.17
N MET A 75 -22.27 -8.40 2.88
CA MET A 75 -21.56 -7.98 4.08
C MET A 75 -20.11 -8.44 3.96
N VAL A 76 -19.19 -7.61 4.43
CA VAL A 76 -17.76 -7.90 4.46
C VAL A 76 -17.22 -7.56 5.84
N GLU A 77 -16.48 -8.50 6.42
CA GLU A 77 -15.63 -8.24 7.58
C GLU A 77 -14.21 -7.94 7.07
N LEU A 78 -13.70 -6.77 7.45
CA LEU A 78 -12.35 -6.35 7.11
C LEU A 78 -11.56 -6.12 8.40
N ASN A 79 -10.68 -7.08 8.72
CA ASN A 79 -9.87 -7.04 9.93
C ASN A 79 -8.54 -6.28 9.74
N CYS A 80 -8.05 -5.69 10.82
CA CYS A 80 -6.74 -5.05 10.96
C CYS A 80 -6.14 -5.31 12.34
N GLU A 81 -4.86 -4.98 12.51
CA GLU A 81 -4.14 -5.21 13.77
C GLU A 81 -4.57 -4.23 14.88
N THR A 82 -4.95 -2.99 14.52
CA THR A 82 -5.27 -1.92 15.47
C THR A 82 -6.50 -1.12 15.06
N ASP A 83 -7.20 -0.55 16.03
CA ASP A 83 -8.43 0.23 15.82
C ASP A 83 -8.19 1.56 15.07
N PHE A 84 -7.00 2.15 15.19
CA PHE A 84 -6.63 3.35 14.43
C PHE A 84 -6.66 3.14 12.91
N VAL A 85 -6.43 1.90 12.44
CA VAL A 85 -6.49 1.55 11.01
C VAL A 85 -7.93 1.31 10.56
N ALA A 86 -8.83 0.92 11.47
CA ALA A 86 -10.24 0.66 11.18
C ALA A 86 -11.07 1.95 10.98
N ARG A 87 -10.55 3.12 11.36
CA ARG A 87 -11.28 4.40 11.39
C ARG A 87 -10.97 5.30 10.19
#